data_AF-A0A377V778-F1
#
_entry.id   AF-A0A377V778-F1
#
_cell.length_a   1.000
_cell.length_b   1.000
_cell.length_c   1.000
_cell.angle_alpha   90.00
_cell.angle_beta   90.00
_cell.angle_gamma   90.00
#
_symmetry.space_group_name_H-M   'P 1'
#
loop_
_entity.id
_entity.type
_entity.pdbx_description
1 polymer ?
#
loop_
_entity_poly.entity_id
_entity_poly.type
_entity_poly.pdbx_seq_one_letter_code
_entity_poly.pdbx_strand_id
1 'polypeptide(L)'
;MTVTWTVTPVGYQHIVKRCPACNVKRDFAPSGAIRVNSQKKLLDIWSIYKCTRCDYTWNIALFSRLHVSKINRELLQRLLQNDAAMVHYYAADLATLKRNRAEPSGQPDFRIHEQWSVTLMACQRITVRVRVSQPFRISLLSILKKTAQAEYG
;
A
#
# COMPACT_ATOMS: atom_id res chain seq x y z
N MET A 1 -31.58 2.75 -4.66
CA MET A 1 -30.69 3.52 -3.77
C MET A 1 -29.28 2.98 -3.95
N THR A 2 -28.29 3.85 -4.14
CA THR A 2 -26.89 3.43 -4.31
C THR A 2 -26.03 4.14 -3.28
N VAL A 3 -25.20 3.39 -2.56
CA VAL A 3 -24.12 3.95 -1.73
C VAL A 3 -22.79 3.64 -2.41
N THR A 4 -21.94 4.65 -2.52
CA THR A 4 -20.54 4.48 -2.95
C THR A 4 -19.65 4.61 -1.73
N TRP A 5 -18.96 3.53 -1.37
CA TRP A 5 -17.95 3.49 -0.33
C TRP A 5 -16.58 3.69 -0.96
N THR A 6 -15.96 4.84 -0.70
CA THR A 6 -14.55 5.08 -1.05
C THR A 6 -13.68 4.65 0.12
N VAL A 7 -12.90 3.59 -0.10
CA VAL A 7 -12.05 2.94 0.89
C VAL A 7 -10.61 3.40 0.68
N THR A 8 -10.03 3.98 1.73
CA THR A 8 -8.66 4.53 1.71
C THR A 8 -7.83 3.92 2.82
N PRO A 9 -6.66 3.32 2.54
CA PRO A 9 -5.80 2.77 3.59
C PRO A 9 -5.31 3.88 4.53
N VAL A 10 -5.16 3.53 5.81
CA VAL A 10 -4.47 4.33 6.81
C VAL A 10 -3.05 3.80 6.93
N GLY A 11 -2.09 4.61 6.50
CA GLY A 11 -0.68 4.20 6.45
C GLY A 11 -0.41 3.15 5.38
N TYR A 12 0.68 2.41 5.53
CA TYR A 12 1.21 1.52 4.51
C TYR A 12 0.96 0.04 4.80
N GLN A 13 1.02 -0.79 3.76
CA GLN A 13 1.15 -2.22 3.92
C GLN A 13 2.51 -2.55 4.57
N HIS A 14 2.47 -3.10 5.78
CA HIS A 14 3.65 -3.62 6.45
C HIS A 14 4.07 -4.97 5.87
N ILE A 15 5.32 -5.35 6.08
CA ILE A 15 5.84 -6.69 5.77
C ILE A 15 6.40 -7.35 7.02
N VAL A 16 6.45 -8.68 7.05
CA VAL A 16 7.13 -9.43 8.12
C VAL A 16 8.50 -9.90 7.63
N LYS A 17 9.55 -9.62 8.42
CA LYS A 17 10.91 -10.14 8.22
C LYS A 17 11.54 -10.49 9.57
N ARG A 18 12.54 -11.39 9.57
CA ARG A 18 13.42 -11.55 10.73
C ARG A 18 14.35 -10.35 10.81
N CYS A 19 14.17 -9.51 11.83
CA CYS A 19 15.01 -8.34 12.03
C CYS A 19 16.39 -8.78 12.53
N PRO A 20 17.49 -8.37 11.88
CA PRO A 20 18.85 -8.70 12.34
C PRO A 20 19.18 -8.09 13.70
N ALA A 21 18.75 -6.84 13.95
CA ALA A 21 18.99 -6.17 15.23
C ALA A 21 18.15 -6.73 16.39
N CYS A 22 16.87 -7.04 16.17
CA CYS A 22 16.03 -7.65 17.21
C CYS A 22 16.19 -9.19 17.33
N ASN A 23 16.84 -9.82 16.34
CA ASN A 23 16.97 -11.26 16.19
C ASN A 23 15.64 -12.08 16.20
N VAL A 24 14.50 -11.45 15.92
CA VAL A 24 13.17 -12.09 15.88
C VAL A 24 12.34 -11.58 14.71
N LYS A 25 11.24 -12.28 14.38
CA LYS A 25 10.26 -11.76 13.39
C LYS A 25 9.66 -10.45 13.89
N ARG A 26 9.67 -9.44 13.03
CA ARG A 26 9.12 -8.11 13.27
C ARG A 26 8.40 -7.60 12.03
N ASP A 27 7.48 -6.70 12.28
CA ASP A 27 6.92 -5.87 11.23
C ASP A 27 7.92 -4.82 10.79
N PHE A 28 7.89 -4.55 9.50
CA PHE A 28 8.61 -3.49 8.86
C PHE A 28 7.63 -2.64 8.08
N ALA A 29 7.68 -1.33 8.29
CA ALA A 29 6.88 -0.35 7.58
C ALA A 29 7.75 0.38 6.54
N PRO A 30 7.23 0.73 5.36
CA PRO A 30 7.89 1.68 4.48
C PRO A 30 8.19 2.98 5.24
N SER A 31 9.41 3.50 5.08
CA SER A 31 9.83 4.76 5.70
C SER A 31 9.39 6.01 4.92
N GLY A 32 8.78 5.81 3.74
CA GLY A 32 8.54 6.88 2.77
C GLY A 32 9.73 7.14 1.85
N ALA A 33 10.95 6.68 2.18
CA ALA A 33 12.14 6.93 1.37
C ALA A 33 12.36 5.85 0.29
N ILE A 34 12.70 6.31 -0.90
CA ILE A 34 13.13 5.52 -2.06
C ILE A 34 14.56 5.94 -2.40
N ARG A 35 15.46 4.95 -2.49
CA ARG A 35 16.84 5.15 -2.92
C ARG A 35 16.98 4.75 -4.37
N VAL A 36 17.41 5.69 -5.20
CA VAL A 36 17.73 5.48 -6.62
C VAL A 36 19.23 5.60 -6.79
N ASN A 37 19.91 4.48 -7.06
CA ASN A 37 21.32 4.48 -7.44
C ASN A 37 21.45 4.27 -8.95
N SER A 38 22.49 4.85 -9.54
CA SER A 38 22.83 4.64 -10.94
C SER A 38 24.29 4.24 -11.11
N GLN A 39 24.56 3.31 -12.03
CA GLN A 39 25.90 2.91 -12.42
C GLN A 39 25.90 2.51 -13.91
N LYS A 40 26.70 3.18 -14.74
CA LYS A 40 26.83 2.89 -16.18
C LYS A 40 25.47 2.73 -16.89
N LYS A 41 24.56 3.71 -16.71
CA LYS A 41 23.18 3.73 -17.25
C LYS A 41 22.22 2.66 -16.70
N LEU A 42 22.64 1.85 -15.73
CA LEU A 42 21.77 0.92 -15.01
C LEU A 42 21.32 1.54 -13.70
N LEU A 43 20.05 1.35 -13.36
CA LEU A 43 19.42 1.82 -12.14
C LEU A 43 19.16 0.66 -11.19
N ASP A 44 19.47 0.89 -9.92
CA ASP A 44 19.03 0.06 -8.80
C ASP A 44 18.17 0.94 -7.90
N ILE A 45 16.91 0.55 -7.71
CA ILE A 45 15.92 1.34 -6.98
C ILE A 45 15.36 0.50 -5.84
N TRP A 46 15.45 1.02 -4.61
CA TRP A 46 14.94 0.36 -3.42
C TRP A 46 13.96 1.26 -2.68
N SER A 47 12.85 0.69 -2.21
CA SER A 47 12.06 1.28 -1.12
C SER A 47 12.72 0.92 0.21
N ILE A 48 12.92 1.89 1.08
CA ILE A 48 13.51 1.71 2.39
C ILE A 48 12.39 1.43 3.40
N TYR A 49 12.49 0.30 4.09
CA TYR A 49 11.62 -0.09 5.18
C TYR A 49 12.36 0.02 6.51
N LYS A 50 11.63 0.25 7.60
CA LYS A 50 12.17 0.28 8.96
C LYS A 50 11.44 -0.70 9.84
N CYS A 51 12.18 -1.40 10.69
CA CYS A 51 11.61 -2.23 11.74
C CYS A 51 10.79 -1.34 12.68
N THR A 52 9.53 -1.71 12.93
CA THR A 52 8.62 -0.91 13.79
C THR A 52 9.02 -0.89 15.27
N ARG A 53 10.15 -1.52 15.65
CA ARG A 53 10.64 -1.61 17.03
C ARG A 53 12.02 -1.03 17.27
N CYS A 54 12.93 -1.12 16.29
CA CYS A 54 14.33 -0.73 16.47
C CYS A 54 14.89 0.10 15.30
N ASP A 55 14.04 0.48 14.35
CA ASP A 55 14.40 1.26 13.16
C ASP A 55 15.47 0.66 12.24
N TYR A 56 15.87 -0.61 12.44
CA TYR A 56 16.73 -1.32 11.50
C TYR A 56 16.14 -1.23 10.09
N THR A 57 16.97 -0.82 9.13
CA THR A 57 16.52 -0.59 7.76
C THR A 57 16.58 -1.85 6.91
N TRP A 58 15.53 -2.12 6.15
CA TRP A 58 15.50 -3.18 5.14
C TRP A 58 15.22 -2.58 3.76
N ASN A 59 16.00 -2.95 2.76
CA ASN A 59 15.77 -2.49 1.39
C ASN A 59 14.90 -3.49 0.63
N ILE A 60 13.79 -3.00 0.06
CA ILE A 60 12.95 -3.75 -0.88
C ILE A 60 13.27 -3.26 -2.28
N ALA A 61 13.85 -4.12 -3.11
CA ALA A 61 14.19 -3.79 -4.49
C ALA A 61 12.92 -3.64 -5.33
N LEU A 62 12.69 -2.44 -5.87
CA LEU A 62 11.62 -2.16 -6.82
C LEU A 62 12.09 -2.55 -8.22
N PHE A 63 13.29 -2.08 -8.57
CA PHE A 63 13.98 -2.32 -9.83
C PHE A 63 15.44 -2.67 -9.54
N SER A 64 15.98 -3.66 -10.25
CA SER A 64 17.37 -4.09 -10.13
C SER A 64 18.00 -4.09 -11.51
N ARG A 65 19.13 -3.40 -11.66
CA ARG A 65 19.91 -3.31 -12.90
C ARG A 65 19.05 -2.96 -14.11
N LEU A 66 18.12 -2.02 -13.96
CA LEU A 66 17.23 -1.58 -15.02
C LEU A 66 17.94 -0.51 -15.86
N HIS A 67 18.08 -0.73 -17.17
CA HIS A 67 18.64 0.31 -18.04
C HIS A 67 17.73 1.55 -18.02
N VAL A 68 18.33 2.74 -17.90
CA VAL A 68 17.61 4.02 -17.75
C VAL A 68 16.60 4.29 -18.86
N SER A 69 16.84 3.80 -20.08
CA SER A 69 15.90 3.94 -21.20
C SER A 69 14.64 3.07 -21.07
N LYS A 70 14.63 2.09 -20.16
CA LYS A 70 13.50 1.17 -19.95
C LYS A 70 12.55 1.62 -18.85
N ILE A 71 12.87 2.69 -18.12
CA ILE A 71 11.96 3.27 -17.14
C ILE A 71 11.33 4.53 -17.74
N ASN A 72 10.01 4.66 -17.54
CA ASN A 72 9.31 5.88 -17.89
C ASN A 72 9.88 7.08 -17.08
N ARG A 73 10.10 8.22 -17.74
CA ARG A 73 10.75 9.39 -17.13
C ARG A 73 9.93 9.98 -15.96
N GLU A 74 8.61 10.03 -16.11
CA GLU A 74 7.71 10.50 -15.07
C GLU A 74 7.73 9.56 -13.86
N LEU A 75 7.69 8.24 -14.09
CA LEU A 75 7.84 7.27 -13.01
C LEU A 75 9.17 7.45 -12.27
N LEU A 76 10.29 7.57 -13.00
CA LEU A 76 11.60 7.79 -12.38
C LEU A 76 11.63 9.09 -11.56
N GLN A 77 11.03 10.17 -12.06
CA GLN A 77 10.94 11.44 -11.33
C GLN A 77 10.13 11.30 -10.04
N ARG A 78 8.98 10.61 -10.08
CA ARG A 78 8.15 10.36 -8.89
C ARG A 78 8.89 9.50 -7.85
N LEU A 79 9.64 8.50 -8.30
CA LEU A 79 10.48 7.69 -7.42
C LEU A 79 11.61 8.51 -6.77
N LEU A 80 12.27 9.40 -7.53
CA LEU A 80 13.29 10.32 -7.01
C LEU A 80 12.74 11.32 -5.98
N GLN A 81 11.49 11.73 -6.15
CA GLN A 81 10.81 12.67 -5.25
C GLN A 81 10.19 11.99 -4.01
N ASN A 82 10.36 10.68 -3.85
CA ASN A 82 9.70 9.91 -2.78
C ASN A 82 8.17 10.07 -2.80
N ASP A 83 7.58 10.09 -3.99
CA ASP A 83 6.14 10.26 -4.17
C ASP A 83 5.35 9.25 -3.31
N ALA A 84 4.51 9.78 -2.42
CA ALA A 84 3.80 8.96 -1.45
C ALA A 84 2.90 7.89 -2.10
N ALA A 85 2.27 8.21 -3.24
CA ALA A 85 1.43 7.25 -3.96
C ALA A 85 2.27 6.12 -4.58
N MET A 86 3.50 6.39 -5.02
CA MET A 86 4.44 5.34 -5.44
C MET A 86 4.86 4.46 -4.26
N VAL A 87 5.14 5.04 -3.09
CA VAL A 87 5.45 4.26 -1.88
C VAL A 87 4.28 3.35 -1.50
N HIS A 88 3.04 3.87 -1.49
CA HIS A 88 1.84 3.07 -1.24
C HIS A 88 1.66 1.95 -2.26
N TYR A 89 1.80 2.26 -3.55
CA TYR A 89 1.66 1.30 -4.64
C TYR A 89 2.63 0.12 -4.46
N TYR A 90 3.93 0.40 -4.31
CA TYR A 90 4.95 -0.65 -4.19
C TYR A 90 4.93 -1.36 -2.84
N ALA A 91 4.42 -0.74 -1.79
CA ALA A 91 4.20 -1.42 -0.51
C ALA A 91 3.11 -2.50 -0.59
N ALA A 92 2.12 -2.31 -1.46
CA ALA A 92 1.04 -3.26 -1.67
C ALA A 92 1.22 -4.19 -2.88
N ASP A 93 2.20 -3.93 -3.76
CA ASP A 93 2.46 -4.76 -4.94
C ASP A 93 3.00 -6.14 -4.58
N LEU A 94 2.11 -7.14 -4.63
CA LEU A 94 2.43 -8.52 -4.29
C LEU A 94 3.54 -9.11 -5.17
N ALA A 95 3.68 -8.66 -6.42
CA ALA A 95 4.75 -9.13 -7.30
C ALA A 95 6.12 -8.65 -6.79
N THR A 96 6.25 -7.37 -6.44
CA THR A 96 7.46 -6.81 -5.82
C THR A 96 7.76 -7.47 -4.48
N LEU A 97 6.77 -7.65 -3.61
CA LEU A 97 6.97 -8.30 -2.32
C LEU A 97 7.44 -9.76 -2.47
N LYS A 98 6.81 -10.52 -3.38
CA LYS A 98 7.20 -11.91 -3.68
C LYS A 98 8.65 -11.99 -4.19
N ARG A 99 9.06 -11.12 -5.12
CA ARG A 99 10.45 -11.06 -5.62
C ARG A 99 11.46 -10.79 -4.50
N ASN A 100 11.07 -10.01 -3.49
CA ASN A 100 11.89 -9.69 -2.33
C ASN A 100 11.76 -10.70 -1.16
N ARG A 101 11.04 -11.81 -1.36
CA ARG A 101 10.71 -12.80 -0.31
C ARG A 101 10.10 -12.13 0.93
N ALA A 102 9.30 -11.10 0.72
CA ALA A 102 8.64 -10.32 1.76
C ALA A 102 7.16 -10.71 1.79
N GLU A 103 6.67 -11.05 2.97
CA GLU A 103 5.26 -11.38 3.17
C GLU A 103 4.53 -10.16 3.72
N PRO A 104 3.36 -9.79 3.17
CA PRO A 104 2.52 -8.75 3.75
C PRO A 104 2.13 -9.12 5.19
N SER A 105 2.36 -8.21 6.13
CA SER A 105 1.92 -8.35 7.53
C SER A 105 0.51 -7.79 7.71
N GLY A 106 -0.39 -8.63 8.23
CA GLY A 106 -1.75 -8.23 8.58
C GLY A 106 -2.53 -7.57 7.44
N GLN A 107 -3.53 -6.79 7.83
CA GLN A 107 -4.31 -5.92 6.95
C GLN A 107 -4.14 -4.48 7.47
N PRO A 108 -3.74 -3.50 6.63
CA PRO A 108 -3.76 -2.10 7.03
C PRO A 108 -5.16 -1.68 7.48
N ASP A 109 -5.22 -0.76 8.44
CA ASP A 109 -6.47 -0.08 8.74
C ASP A 109 -6.87 0.79 7.53
N PHE A 110 -8.14 1.21 7.49
CA PHE A 110 -8.69 1.97 6.36
C PHE A 110 -9.87 2.84 6.79
N ARG A 111 -10.08 3.94 6.09
CA ARG A 111 -11.27 4.80 6.24
C ARG A 111 -12.25 4.52 5.12
N ILE A 112 -13.53 4.70 5.42
CA ILE A 112 -14.62 4.64 4.45
C ILE A 112 -15.23 6.04 4.38
N HIS A 113 -15.30 6.61 3.19
CA HIS A 113 -16.13 7.77 2.91
C HIS A 113 -17.36 7.31 2.12
N GLU A 114 -18.54 7.57 2.68
CA GLU A 114 -19.81 7.18 2.10
C GLU A 114 -20.42 8.31 1.28
N GLN A 115 -20.93 7.97 0.09
CA GLN A 115 -21.70 8.88 -0.74
C GLN A 115 -22.99 8.20 -1.20
N TRP A 116 -24.12 8.76 -0.78
CA TRP A 116 -25.44 8.25 -1.09
C TRP A 116 -26.03 8.92 -2.33
N SER A 117 -26.67 8.11 -3.18
CA SER A 117 -27.49 8.54 -4.30
C SER A 117 -28.87 7.93 -4.14
N VAL A 118 -29.84 8.78 -3.80
CA VAL A 118 -31.22 8.39 -3.53
C VAL A 118 -32.12 8.80 -4.70
N THR A 119 -33.03 7.91 -5.08
CA THR A 119 -34.13 8.21 -6.00
C THR A 119 -35.41 8.13 -5.17
N LEU A 120 -36.33 9.08 -5.32
CA LEU A 120 -37.59 9.24 -4.57
C LEU A 120 -38.63 8.15 -4.88
N MET A 121 -38.24 6.87 -4.79
CA MET A 121 -39.13 5.72 -4.93
C MET A 121 -38.86 4.71 -3.82
N ALA A 122 -39.91 3.97 -3.42
CA ALA A 122 -39.81 2.88 -2.45
C ALA A 122 -38.70 1.90 -2.85
N CYS A 123 -37.64 1.84 -2.03
CA CYS A 123 -36.43 1.13 -2.40
C CYS A 123 -36.42 -0.28 -1.79
N GLN A 124 -36.64 -1.30 -2.62
CA GLN A 124 -36.56 -2.70 -2.20
C GLN A 124 -35.13 -3.27 -2.21
N ARG A 125 -34.17 -2.58 -2.84
CA ARG A 125 -32.79 -3.05 -3.01
C ARG A 125 -31.79 -1.89 -2.93
N ILE A 126 -30.72 -2.10 -2.16
CA ILE A 126 -29.59 -1.17 -2.07
C ILE A 126 -28.44 -1.72 -2.91
N THR A 127 -27.85 -0.87 -3.75
CA THR A 127 -26.62 -1.17 -4.49
C THR A 127 -25.43 -0.56 -3.77
N VAL A 128 -24.45 -1.39 -3.41
CA VAL A 128 -23.20 -0.93 -2.79
C VAL A 128 -22.10 -0.95 -3.85
N ARG A 129 -21.48 0.21 -4.11
CA ARG A 129 -20.30 0.34 -4.96
C ARG A 129 -19.07 0.58 -4.08
N VAL A 130 -18.09 -0.31 -4.16
CA VAL A 130 -16.83 -0.16 -3.43
C VAL A 130 -15.76 0.37 -4.37
N ARG A 131 -15.14 1.50 -4.01
CA ARG A 131 -13.99 2.08 -4.70
C ARG A 131 -12.80 2.07 -3.76
N VAL A 132 -11.67 1.55 -4.22
CA VAL A 132 -10.41 1.56 -3.45
C VAL A 132 -9.51 2.66 -4.01
N SER A 133 -9.14 3.64 -3.17
CA SER A 133 -8.41 4.83 -3.64
C SER A 133 -6.93 4.59 -3.92
N GLN A 134 -6.32 3.59 -3.28
CA GLN A 134 -4.93 3.20 -3.45
C GLN A 134 -4.78 1.69 -3.22
N PRO A 135 -3.81 1.00 -3.84
CA PRO A 135 -3.63 -0.43 -3.62
C PRO A 135 -3.24 -0.74 -2.17
N PHE A 136 -3.93 -1.69 -1.55
CA PHE A 136 -3.56 -2.32 -0.28
C PHE A 136 -4.32 -3.63 -0.11
N ARG A 137 -3.87 -4.47 0.83
CA ARG A 137 -4.60 -5.70 1.16
C ARG A 137 -5.90 -5.33 1.88
N ILE A 138 -7.04 -5.69 1.30
CA ILE A 138 -8.37 -5.45 1.87
C ILE A 138 -9.33 -6.57 1.46
N SER A 139 -10.33 -6.86 2.30
CA SER A 139 -11.40 -7.80 1.98
C SER A 139 -12.77 -7.12 2.06
N LEU A 140 -13.72 -7.60 1.26
CA LEU A 140 -15.10 -7.11 1.30
C LEU A 140 -15.71 -7.31 2.70
N LEU A 141 -15.40 -8.43 3.36
CA LEU A 141 -15.86 -8.72 4.72
C LEU A 141 -15.37 -7.68 5.73
N SER A 142 -14.11 -7.25 5.63
CA SER A 142 -13.55 -6.21 6.51
C SER A 142 -14.29 -4.88 6.34
N ILE A 143 -14.61 -4.52 5.10
CA ILE A 143 -15.37 -3.29 4.78
C ILE A 143 -16.78 -3.36 5.38
N LEU A 144 -17.50 -4.47 5.14
CA LEU A 144 -18.85 -4.68 5.67
C LEU A 144 -18.90 -4.65 7.20
N LYS A 145 -17.91 -5.24 7.88
CA LYS A 145 -17.82 -5.19 9.35
C LYS A 145 -17.67 -3.76 9.85
N LYS A 146 -16.87 -2.94 9.17
CA LYS A 146 -16.59 -1.56 9.59
C LYS A 146 -17.80 -0.65 9.39
N THR A 147 -18.57 -0.84 8.32
CA THR A 147 -19.81 -0.06 8.08
C THR A 147 -20.91 -0.45 9.06
N ALA A 148 -21.07 -1.74 9.38
CA ALA A 148 -22.06 -2.20 10.37
C ALA A 148 -21.78 -1.69 11.80
N GLN A 149 -20.51 -1.46 12.15
CA GLN A 149 -20.12 -0.91 13.46
C GLN A 149 -20.35 0.60 13.58
N ALA A 150 -20.38 1.33 12.46
CA ALA A 150 -20.61 2.78 12.44
C ALA A 150 -22.07 3.16 12.71
N GLU A 151 -23.02 2.21 12.64
CA GLU A 151 -24.45 2.42 12.88
C GLU A 151 -24.88 2.31 14.36
N TYR A 152 -23.98 1.92 15.27
CA TYR A 152 -24.27 1.70 16.70
C TYR A 152 -23.44 2.58 17.66
N GLY A 153 -22.89 3.70 17.17
CA GLY A 153 -22.06 4.63 17.96
C GLY A 153 -22.62 6.04 17.99
#